data_AF-A0A6N0WV64-F1
#
_entry.id   AF-A0A6N0WV64-F1
#
_cell.length_a   1.000
_cell.length_b   1.000
_cell.length_c   1.000
_cell.angle_alpha   90.00
_cell.angle_beta   90.00
_cell.angle_gamma   90.00
#
_symmetry.space_group_name_H-M   'P 1'
#
loop_
_entity.id
_entity.type
_entity.pdbx_description
1 polymer ?
#
loop_
_entity_poly.entity_id
_entity_poly.type
_entity_poly.pdbx_seq_one_letter_code
_entity_poly.pdbx_strand_id
1 'polypeptide(L)'
;MGSRLIAALAALLLVIPGVALARIKADETFVFPAGKPVRIIFFRPDVKVGSLGVGSVEEPNADWTAAAREKLSAQVAANQKAAGNEIVFLPEQEGDNAQVVADYQALFRVVAGAIAQHKMFPGASLPTKAERFDWTLGPGAAKLGEIGGGDYALFVSTHDAYGTAGRKVAQLLFAGMFGGFIPAGIHSSYAALVDLRSGNIVWFNIDPGSGGDVRTDEGATKRIGQLLNKFPTAAPRAAEPAPAPAQ
;
A
#
# COMPACT_ATOMS: atom_id res chain seq x y z
N MET A 1 -26.52 55.60 -28.98
CA MET A 1 -25.07 55.84 -29.01
C MET A 1 -24.59 56.15 -27.61
N GLY A 2 -23.65 55.34 -27.09
CA GLY A 2 -22.86 55.57 -25.87
C GLY A 2 -23.60 55.32 -24.55
N SER A 3 -23.03 54.71 -23.51
CA SER A 3 -21.78 53.99 -23.33
C SER A 3 -22.00 53.14 -22.07
N ARG A 4 -21.90 51.81 -22.16
CA ARG A 4 -21.96 50.90 -21.01
C ARG A 4 -20.53 50.52 -20.65
N LEU A 5 -20.00 51.13 -19.60
CA LEU A 5 -18.75 50.76 -18.96
C LEU A 5 -19.06 50.52 -17.48
N ILE A 6 -19.33 49.26 -17.15
CA ILE A 6 -19.21 48.76 -15.77
C ILE A 6 -18.35 47.50 -15.88
N ALA A 7 -17.12 47.64 -15.40
CA ALA A 7 -16.17 46.56 -15.23
C ALA A 7 -16.73 45.54 -14.24
N ALA A 8 -16.85 44.28 -14.66
CA ALA A 8 -17.11 43.16 -13.77
C ALA A 8 -15.83 42.30 -13.70
N LEU A 9 -15.16 42.45 -12.57
CA LEU A 9 -14.00 41.71 -12.11
C LEU A 9 -14.33 40.20 -12.06
N ALA A 10 -13.79 39.41 -12.98
CA ALA A 10 -13.88 37.95 -12.92
C ALA A 10 -12.96 37.43 -11.80
N ALA A 11 -13.49 37.33 -10.59
CA ALA A 11 -12.83 36.63 -9.49
C ALA A 11 -12.82 35.13 -9.82
N LEU A 12 -11.68 34.66 -10.30
CA LEU A 12 -11.38 33.24 -10.51
C LEU A 12 -11.33 32.56 -9.13
N LEU A 13 -12.45 32.04 -8.66
CA LEU A 13 -12.50 31.13 -7.52
C LEU A 13 -11.85 29.81 -7.93
N LEU A 14 -10.55 29.71 -7.66
CA LEU A 14 -9.82 28.45 -7.65
C LEU A 14 -10.34 27.63 -6.46
N VAL A 15 -11.47 26.94 -6.62
CA VAL A 15 -11.87 25.90 -5.67
C VAL A 15 -10.92 24.74 -5.90
N ILE A 16 -9.82 24.70 -5.14
CA ILE A 16 -9.04 23.49 -4.99
C ILE A 16 -9.87 22.61 -4.05
N PRO A 17 -10.51 21.51 -4.49
CA PRO A 17 -10.95 20.50 -3.55
C PRO A 17 -9.68 19.93 -2.93
N GLY A 18 -9.32 20.45 -1.76
CA GLY A 18 -8.44 19.76 -0.85
C GLY A 18 -9.17 18.49 -0.43
N VAL A 19 -9.04 17.42 -1.21
CA VAL A 19 -9.33 16.08 -0.74
C VAL A 19 -8.32 15.87 0.38
N ALA A 20 -8.74 16.14 1.61
CA ALA A 20 -8.05 15.70 2.79
C ALA A 20 -8.11 14.17 2.75
N LEU A 21 -7.16 13.57 2.02
CA LEU A 21 -6.89 12.14 2.08
C LEU A 21 -6.57 11.88 3.55
N ALA A 22 -7.50 11.24 4.25
CA ALA A 22 -7.27 10.75 5.59
C ALA A 22 -6.04 9.84 5.51
N ARG A 23 -4.87 10.37 5.87
CA ARG A 23 -3.68 9.55 6.07
C ARG A 23 -3.99 8.76 7.34
N ILE A 24 -4.21 7.45 7.20
CA ILE A 24 -4.19 6.58 8.37
C ILE A 24 -2.83 6.81 8.99
N LYS A 25 -2.84 7.32 10.23
CA LYS A 25 -1.63 7.44 11.02
C LYS A 25 -1.12 6.01 11.16
N ALA A 26 0.01 5.72 10.54
CA ALA A 26 0.80 4.56 10.91
C ALA A 26 0.90 4.51 12.44
N ASP A 27 1.13 3.35 13.03
CA ASP A 27 1.73 3.37 14.35
C ASP A 27 3.16 3.95 14.19
N GLU A 28 3.24 5.28 14.08
CA GLU A 28 4.47 6.05 13.93
C GLU A 28 5.35 5.90 15.18
N THR A 29 4.85 5.24 16.23
CA THR A 29 5.58 4.95 17.46
C THR A 29 6.27 3.59 17.44
N PHE A 30 5.96 2.73 16.46
CA PHE A 30 6.65 1.44 16.36
C PHE A 30 8.12 1.66 15.97
N VAL A 31 9.00 1.18 16.85
CA VAL A 31 10.43 1.12 16.63
C VAL A 31 10.85 -0.33 16.82
N PHE A 32 11.74 -0.81 15.96
CA PHE A 32 12.31 -2.14 16.12
C PHE A 32 12.99 -2.29 17.49
N PRO A 33 12.93 -3.49 18.11
CA PRO A 33 13.62 -3.75 19.37
C PRO A 33 15.12 -3.43 19.25
N ALA A 34 15.64 -2.59 20.16
CA ALA A 34 17.04 -2.20 20.16
C ALA A 34 17.98 -3.40 20.42
N GLY A 35 19.16 -3.38 19.80
CA GLY A 35 20.23 -4.33 20.07
C GLY A 35 20.04 -5.74 19.50
N LYS A 36 19.03 -5.96 18.64
CA LYS A 36 18.85 -7.23 17.92
C LYS A 36 18.82 -7.00 16.40
N PRO A 37 19.48 -7.84 15.60
CA PRO A 37 19.27 -7.84 14.16
C PRO A 37 17.80 -8.14 13.90
N VAL A 38 17.18 -7.37 13.00
CA VAL A 38 15.79 -7.57 12.60
C VAL A 38 15.79 -8.06 11.18
N ARG A 39 15.17 -9.23 10.98
CA ARG A 39 14.99 -9.78 9.64
C ARG A 39 13.54 -9.68 9.20
N ILE A 40 13.33 -8.99 8.08
CA ILE A 40 12.01 -8.81 7.47
C ILE A 40 11.91 -9.77 6.29
N ILE A 41 10.98 -10.71 6.30
CA ILE A 41 10.69 -11.52 5.13
C ILE A 41 9.71 -10.80 4.22
N PHE A 42 9.87 -10.99 2.92
CA PHE A 42 8.97 -10.47 1.92
C PHE A 42 8.65 -11.55 0.91
N PHE A 43 7.36 -11.86 0.83
CA PHE A 43 6.82 -12.71 -0.21
C PHE A 43 6.47 -11.86 -1.42
N ARG A 44 6.41 -12.49 -2.59
CA ARG A 44 5.86 -11.88 -3.81
C ARG A 44 4.57 -11.12 -3.51
N PRO A 45 4.46 -9.82 -3.83
CA PRO A 45 3.31 -9.02 -3.42
C PRO A 45 2.02 -9.53 -4.07
N ASP A 46 0.92 -9.34 -3.37
CA ASP A 46 -0.40 -9.67 -3.85
C ASP A 46 -0.91 -8.55 -4.77
N VAL A 47 -0.87 -8.80 -6.08
CA VAL A 47 -1.14 -7.79 -7.11
C VAL A 47 -2.28 -8.26 -7.99
N LYS A 48 -3.26 -7.38 -8.22
CA LYS A 48 -4.33 -7.54 -9.22
C LYS A 48 -4.40 -6.30 -10.08
N VAL A 49 -4.24 -6.46 -11.39
CA VAL A 49 -4.37 -5.37 -12.34
C VAL A 49 -5.34 -5.74 -13.46
N GLY A 50 -6.24 -4.83 -13.80
CA GLY A 50 -7.26 -5.06 -14.81
C GLY A 50 -7.75 -3.80 -15.50
N SER A 51 -8.77 -3.98 -16.34
CA SER A 51 -9.53 -2.90 -16.95
C SER A 51 -10.90 -2.76 -16.29
N LEU A 52 -11.48 -1.57 -16.34
CA LEU A 52 -12.80 -1.29 -15.77
C LEU A 52 -13.73 -0.72 -16.85
N GLY A 53 -14.74 -1.51 -17.22
CA GLY A 53 -15.71 -1.14 -18.25
C GLY A 53 -16.74 -0.09 -17.81
N VAL A 54 -17.59 0.33 -18.75
CA VAL A 54 -18.66 1.32 -18.50
C VAL A 54 -19.68 0.80 -17.47
N GLY A 55 -20.01 -0.49 -17.52
CA GLY A 55 -20.91 -1.14 -16.57
C GLY A 55 -20.28 -1.44 -15.20
N SER A 56 -19.09 -0.91 -14.91
CA SER A 56 -18.29 -1.25 -13.71
C SER A 56 -17.95 -2.74 -13.57
N VAL A 57 -17.92 -3.44 -14.70
CA VAL A 57 -17.37 -4.79 -14.79
C VAL A 57 -15.85 -4.69 -14.88
N GLU A 58 -15.15 -5.35 -13.97
CA GLU A 58 -13.70 -5.47 -13.98
C GLU A 58 -13.27 -6.67 -14.83
N GLU A 59 -12.30 -6.46 -15.72
CA GLU A 59 -11.67 -7.50 -16.52
C GLU A 59 -10.19 -7.65 -16.10
N PRO A 60 -9.81 -8.76 -15.45
CA PRO A 60 -8.43 -9.01 -15.07
C PRO A 60 -7.49 -9.07 -16.28
N ASN A 61 -6.26 -8.59 -16.11
CA ASN A 61 -5.23 -8.67 -17.14
C ASN A 61 -3.94 -9.29 -16.57
N ALA A 62 -3.58 -10.48 -17.09
CA ALA A 62 -2.44 -11.25 -16.59
C ALA A 62 -1.10 -10.54 -16.84
N ASP A 63 -0.88 -9.99 -18.03
CA ASP A 63 0.36 -9.30 -18.40
C ASP A 63 0.57 -8.03 -17.57
N TRP A 64 -0.50 -7.26 -17.36
CA TRP A 64 -0.46 -6.07 -16.51
C TRP A 64 -0.20 -6.44 -15.05
N THR A 65 -0.79 -7.54 -14.58
CA THR A 65 -0.57 -8.05 -13.22
C THR A 65 0.88 -8.50 -13.05
N ALA A 66 1.44 -9.22 -14.02
CA ALA A 66 2.83 -9.67 -14.01
C ALA A 66 3.81 -8.49 -14.03
N ALA A 67 3.62 -7.54 -14.95
CA ALA A 67 4.45 -6.34 -15.07
C ALA A 67 4.43 -5.50 -13.78
N ALA A 68 3.25 -5.26 -13.21
CA ALA A 68 3.13 -4.52 -11.96
C ALA A 68 3.80 -5.25 -10.79
N ARG A 69 3.61 -6.56 -10.69
CA ARG A 69 4.23 -7.38 -9.63
C ARG A 69 5.76 -7.32 -9.68
N GLU A 70 6.35 -7.45 -10.85
CA GLU A 70 7.80 -7.35 -11.05
C GLU A 70 8.31 -5.98 -10.57
N LYS A 71 7.71 -4.90 -11.09
CA LYS A 71 8.13 -3.53 -10.80
C LYS A 71 7.95 -3.16 -9.34
N LEU A 72 6.81 -3.52 -8.73
CA LEU A 72 6.55 -3.27 -7.31
C LEU A 72 7.54 -4.04 -6.42
N SER A 73 7.86 -5.30 -6.75
CA SER A 73 8.85 -6.09 -6.01
C SER A 73 10.24 -5.45 -6.06
N ALA A 74 10.67 -5.00 -7.24
CA ALA A 74 11.94 -4.29 -7.41
C ALA A 74 11.98 -2.99 -6.59
N GLN A 75 10.89 -2.24 -6.55
CA GLN A 75 10.81 -0.99 -5.79
C GLN A 75 10.75 -1.20 -4.27
N VAL A 76 10.15 -2.30 -3.80
CA VAL A 76 10.26 -2.70 -2.39
C VAL A 76 11.72 -2.98 -2.04
N ALA A 77 12.44 -3.73 -2.87
CA ALA A 77 13.86 -4.03 -2.65
C ALA A 77 14.70 -2.74 -2.56
N ALA A 78 14.49 -1.81 -3.50
CA ALA A 78 15.18 -0.52 -3.52
C ALA A 78 14.90 0.32 -2.27
N ASN A 79 13.63 0.44 -1.85
CA ASN A 79 13.24 1.20 -0.66
C ASN A 79 13.83 0.61 0.62
N GLN A 80 13.78 -0.72 0.77
CA GLN A 80 14.26 -1.40 1.99
C GLN A 80 15.79 -1.33 2.10
N LYS A 81 16.49 -1.44 0.97
CA LYS A 81 17.94 -1.19 0.90
C LYS A 81 18.28 0.25 1.30
N ALA A 82 17.54 1.24 0.80
CA ALA A 82 17.75 2.65 1.16
C ALA A 82 17.45 2.93 2.65
N ALA A 83 16.50 2.20 3.24
CA ALA A 83 16.15 2.26 4.66
C ALA A 83 17.17 1.54 5.59
N GLY A 84 18.14 0.80 5.03
CA GLY A 84 19.13 0.05 5.81
C GLY A 84 18.59 -1.23 6.46
N ASN A 85 17.44 -1.73 6.00
CA ASN A 85 16.80 -2.90 6.57
C ASN A 85 17.33 -4.20 5.95
N GLU A 86 17.48 -5.26 6.74
CA GLU A 86 17.71 -6.62 6.24
C GLU A 86 16.37 -7.22 5.81
N ILE A 87 16.16 -7.28 4.49
CA ILE A 87 14.97 -7.89 3.89
C ILE A 87 15.34 -9.16 3.13
N VAL A 88 14.61 -10.24 3.39
CA VAL A 88 14.76 -11.53 2.72
C VAL A 88 13.60 -11.72 1.76
N PHE A 89 13.90 -11.62 0.47
CA PHE A 89 12.95 -11.94 -0.59
C PHE A 89 12.85 -13.45 -0.73
N LEU A 90 11.70 -13.99 -0.37
CA LEU A 90 11.47 -15.41 -0.45
C LEU A 90 11.06 -15.78 -1.88
N PRO A 91 11.61 -16.88 -2.44
CA PRO A 91 11.17 -17.39 -3.73
C PRO A 91 9.70 -17.82 -3.64
N GLU A 92 9.11 -18.12 -4.80
CA GLU A 92 7.79 -18.74 -4.82
C GLU A 92 7.85 -20.08 -4.06
N GLN A 93 6.90 -20.29 -3.16
CA GLN A 93 6.83 -21.49 -2.34
C GLN A 93 6.08 -22.59 -3.08
N GLU A 94 6.25 -23.83 -2.64
CA GLU A 94 5.58 -25.01 -3.20
C GLU A 94 4.80 -25.76 -2.12
N GLY A 95 3.85 -26.60 -2.55
CA GLY A 95 3.05 -27.45 -1.66
C GLY A 95 2.35 -26.69 -0.54
N ASP A 96 2.39 -27.25 0.67
CA ASP A 96 1.72 -26.70 1.85
C ASP A 96 2.22 -25.28 2.20
N ASN A 97 3.51 -25.00 1.96
CA ASN A 97 4.07 -23.67 2.21
C ASN A 97 3.46 -22.63 1.26
N ALA A 98 3.22 -22.99 -0.01
CA ALA A 98 2.53 -22.12 -0.96
C ALA A 98 1.11 -21.79 -0.50
N GLN A 99 0.38 -22.79 0.01
CA GLN A 99 -0.96 -22.60 0.52
C GLN A 99 -0.97 -21.67 1.74
N VAL A 100 -0.05 -21.88 2.70
CA VAL A 100 0.09 -21.01 3.88
C VAL A 100 0.36 -19.55 3.47
N VAL A 101 1.28 -19.33 2.53
CA VAL A 101 1.56 -17.97 2.05
C VAL A 101 0.34 -17.35 1.39
N ALA A 102 -0.36 -18.09 0.52
CA ALA A 102 -1.57 -17.61 -0.15
C ALA A 102 -2.69 -17.27 0.83
N ASP A 103 -2.91 -18.11 1.84
CA ASP A 103 -3.91 -17.90 2.89
C ASP A 103 -3.63 -16.62 3.68
N TYR A 104 -2.38 -16.41 4.10
CA TYR A 104 -2.01 -15.19 4.83
C TYR A 104 -2.02 -13.94 3.96
N GLN A 105 -1.73 -14.04 2.66
CA GLN A 105 -1.91 -12.93 1.72
C GLN A 105 -3.38 -12.55 1.55
N ALA A 106 -4.27 -13.55 1.44
CA ALA A 106 -5.71 -13.34 1.38
C ALA A 106 -6.24 -12.73 2.69
N LEU A 107 -5.83 -13.29 3.84
CA LEU A 107 -6.19 -12.78 5.17
C LEU A 107 -5.71 -11.33 5.36
N PHE A 108 -4.45 -11.05 5.01
CA PHE A 108 -3.91 -9.70 5.06
C PHE A 108 -4.77 -8.72 4.27
N ARG A 109 -5.15 -9.06 3.04
CA ARG A 109 -5.99 -8.21 2.18
C ARG A 109 -7.33 -7.86 2.84
N VAL A 110 -7.97 -8.84 3.47
CA VAL A 110 -9.26 -8.65 4.17
C VAL A 110 -9.07 -7.76 5.40
N VAL A 111 -8.06 -8.04 6.23
CA VAL A 111 -7.76 -7.24 7.42
C VAL A 111 -7.36 -5.81 7.04
N ALA A 112 -6.55 -5.62 6.01
CA ALA A 112 -6.16 -4.31 5.49
C ALA A 112 -7.36 -3.50 4.98
N GLY A 113 -8.28 -4.14 4.26
CA GLY A 113 -9.53 -3.52 3.84
C GLY A 113 -10.40 -3.09 5.03
N ALA A 114 -10.49 -3.93 6.07
CA ALA A 114 -11.21 -3.58 7.30
C ALA A 114 -10.55 -2.41 8.06
N ILE A 115 -9.21 -2.40 8.17
CA ILE A 115 -8.46 -1.27 8.74
C ILE A 115 -8.81 0.01 7.98
N ALA A 116 -8.72 -0.04 6.65
CA ALA A 116 -9.01 1.10 5.79
C ALA A 116 -10.45 1.62 5.97
N GLN A 117 -11.44 0.72 5.92
CA GLN A 117 -12.84 1.05 6.10
C GLN A 117 -13.11 1.71 7.46
N HIS A 118 -12.58 1.16 8.54
CA HIS A 118 -12.90 1.62 9.89
C HIS A 118 -12.03 2.80 10.36
N LYS A 119 -10.87 3.04 9.76
CA LYS A 119 -9.98 4.16 10.11
C LYS A 119 -10.09 5.36 9.16
N MET A 120 -10.46 5.18 7.89
CA MET A 120 -10.60 6.30 6.94
C MET A 120 -11.98 6.93 6.93
N PHE A 121 -13.02 6.20 7.33
CA PHE A 121 -14.39 6.68 7.30
C PHE A 121 -14.89 6.92 8.72
N PRO A 122 -14.97 8.18 9.19
CA PRO A 122 -15.38 8.50 10.57
C PRO A 122 -16.75 7.92 10.94
N GLY A 123 -17.67 7.80 9.98
CA GLY A 123 -19.00 7.20 10.18
C GLY A 123 -19.00 5.68 10.39
N ALA A 124 -17.88 5.00 10.14
CA ALA A 124 -17.71 3.57 10.32
C ALA A 124 -16.68 3.23 11.41
N SER A 125 -16.21 4.21 12.19
CA SER A 125 -15.18 3.97 13.20
C SER A 125 -15.64 2.98 14.28
N LEU A 126 -14.75 2.04 14.64
CA LEU A 126 -14.98 1.08 15.71
C LEU A 126 -14.61 1.74 17.05
N PRO A 127 -15.58 2.04 17.94
CA PRO A 127 -15.30 2.80 19.17
C PRO A 127 -14.28 2.10 20.07
N THR A 128 -14.34 0.78 20.15
CA THR A 128 -13.42 -0.04 20.97
C THR A 128 -11.99 -0.10 20.42
N LYS A 129 -11.76 0.30 19.16
CA LYS A 129 -10.45 0.38 18.50
C LYS A 129 -10.02 1.82 18.18
N ALA A 130 -10.73 2.84 18.69
CA ALA A 130 -10.41 4.24 18.42
C ALA A 130 -9.02 4.62 18.97
N GLU A 131 -8.71 4.17 20.20
CA GLU A 131 -7.51 4.56 20.95
C GLU A 131 -6.34 3.56 20.83
N ARG A 132 -6.58 2.36 20.27
CA ARG A 132 -5.57 1.30 20.15
C ARG A 132 -5.49 0.79 18.71
N PHE A 133 -4.27 0.63 18.20
CA PHE A 133 -4.02 -0.05 16.93
C PHE A 133 -3.71 -1.52 17.20
N ASP A 134 -4.76 -2.34 17.34
CA ASP A 134 -4.71 -3.74 17.76
C ASP A 134 -5.27 -4.66 16.67
N TRP A 135 -4.65 -4.62 15.49
CA TRP A 135 -4.98 -5.49 14.36
C TRP A 135 -3.98 -6.64 14.26
N THR A 136 -4.45 -7.81 13.85
CA THR A 136 -3.63 -9.03 13.83
C THR A 136 -4.07 -9.96 12.71
N LEU A 137 -3.12 -10.70 12.15
CA LEU A 137 -3.36 -11.87 11.31
C LEU A 137 -3.49 -13.16 12.14
N GLY A 138 -3.39 -13.04 13.47
CA GLY A 138 -3.45 -14.15 14.41
C GLY A 138 -2.11 -14.88 14.59
N PRO A 139 -1.98 -15.66 15.68
CA PRO A 139 -0.72 -16.29 16.07
C PRO A 139 -0.21 -17.32 15.05
N GLY A 140 -1.07 -17.83 14.16
CA GLY A 140 -0.65 -18.74 13.10
C GLY A 140 0.31 -18.11 12.08
N ALA A 141 0.46 -16.77 12.07
CA ALA A 141 1.43 -16.08 11.23
C ALA A 141 2.88 -16.54 11.50
N ALA A 142 3.15 -17.14 12.67
CA ALA A 142 4.43 -17.74 13.01
C ALA A 142 4.91 -18.77 11.98
N LYS A 143 4.00 -19.46 11.30
CA LYS A 143 4.34 -20.38 10.19
C LYS A 143 5.08 -19.69 9.05
N LEU A 144 4.80 -18.41 8.77
CA LEU A 144 5.54 -17.64 7.77
C LEU A 144 6.97 -17.38 8.23
N GLY A 145 7.19 -17.19 9.53
CA GLY A 145 8.52 -17.08 10.13
C GLY A 145 9.29 -18.40 10.07
N GLU A 146 8.61 -19.53 10.23
CA GLU A 146 9.18 -20.87 10.05
C GLU A 146 9.60 -21.12 8.58
N ILE A 147 8.79 -20.67 7.63
CA ILE A 147 9.09 -20.78 6.18
C ILE A 147 10.26 -19.86 5.80
N GLY A 148 10.23 -18.61 6.27
CA GLY A 148 11.10 -17.54 5.80
C GLY A 148 12.32 -17.23 6.64
N GLY A 149 12.35 -17.73 7.87
CA GLY A 149 13.43 -17.51 8.84
C GLY A 149 13.58 -16.07 9.34
N GLY A 150 12.51 -15.27 9.39
CA GLY A 150 12.55 -13.89 9.88
C GLY A 150 11.58 -13.57 11.01
N ASP A 151 11.77 -12.40 11.62
CA ASP A 151 11.03 -11.92 12.80
C ASP A 151 9.75 -11.19 12.41
N TYR A 152 9.78 -10.52 11.26
CA TYR A 152 8.66 -9.76 10.71
C TYR A 152 8.40 -10.13 9.27
N ALA A 153 7.17 -9.96 8.79
CA ALA A 153 6.83 -10.01 7.38
C ALA A 153 6.32 -8.66 6.88
N LEU A 154 6.86 -8.21 5.76
CA LEU A 154 6.30 -7.09 5.00
C LEU A 154 5.26 -7.65 4.01
N PHE A 155 4.02 -7.22 4.17
CA PHE A 155 2.95 -7.47 3.21
C PHE A 155 2.71 -6.23 2.36
N VAL A 156 2.57 -6.43 1.06
CA VAL A 156 2.12 -5.42 0.11
C VAL A 156 1.00 -6.03 -0.73
N SER A 157 -0.14 -5.34 -0.79
CA SER A 157 -1.28 -5.72 -1.63
C SER A 157 -1.72 -4.53 -2.46
N THR A 158 -1.89 -4.71 -3.76
CA THR A 158 -2.36 -3.67 -4.69
C THR A 158 -3.44 -4.21 -5.61
N HIS A 159 -4.53 -3.46 -5.75
CA HIS A 159 -5.61 -3.72 -6.69
C HIS A 159 -5.87 -2.46 -7.52
N ASP A 160 -5.58 -2.54 -8.81
CA ASP A 160 -5.75 -1.44 -9.76
C ASP A 160 -6.58 -1.88 -10.97
N ALA A 161 -7.68 -1.18 -11.25
CA ALA A 161 -8.46 -1.40 -12.47
C ALA A 161 -8.59 -0.09 -13.24
N TYR A 162 -8.06 -0.03 -14.46
CA TYR A 162 -8.01 1.20 -15.25
C TYR A 162 -9.24 1.33 -16.16
N GLY A 163 -9.91 2.47 -16.11
CA GLY A 163 -11.08 2.75 -16.94
C GLY A 163 -10.78 2.66 -18.44
N THR A 164 -11.62 1.91 -19.17
CA THR A 164 -11.54 1.83 -20.64
C THR A 164 -11.85 3.18 -21.30
N ALA A 165 -11.55 3.31 -22.59
CA ALA A 165 -11.90 4.50 -23.36
C ALA A 165 -13.40 4.82 -23.28
N GLY A 166 -14.25 3.80 -23.37
CA GLY A 166 -15.70 3.95 -23.20
C GLY A 166 -16.09 4.49 -21.83
N ARG A 167 -15.45 4.02 -20.75
CA ARG A 167 -15.69 4.54 -19.39
C ARG A 167 -15.30 6.02 -19.27
N LYS A 168 -14.18 6.43 -19.87
CA LYS A 168 -13.74 7.83 -19.89
C LYS A 168 -14.71 8.75 -20.63
N VAL A 169 -15.25 8.29 -21.77
CA VAL A 169 -16.31 9.02 -22.49
C VAL A 169 -17.58 9.12 -21.63
N ALA A 170 -18.00 8.02 -20.99
CA ALA A 170 -19.15 8.03 -20.11
C ALA A 170 -18.98 8.99 -18.92
N GLN A 171 -17.78 9.10 -18.35
CA GLN A 171 -17.46 10.08 -17.30
C GLN A 171 -17.68 11.52 -17.78
N LEU A 172 -17.17 11.87 -18.97
CA LEU A 172 -17.32 13.21 -19.53
C LEU A 172 -18.80 13.55 -19.77
N LEU A 173 -19.57 12.60 -20.31
CA LEU A 173 -21.01 12.77 -20.52
C LEU A 173 -21.76 12.93 -19.20
N PHE A 174 -21.46 12.08 -18.21
CA PHE A 174 -22.16 12.12 -16.92
C PHE A 174 -21.84 13.38 -16.13
N ALA A 175 -20.59 13.84 -16.17
CA ALA A 175 -20.17 15.11 -15.58
C ALA A 175 -20.83 16.30 -16.29
N GLY A 176 -20.83 16.31 -17.63
CA GLY A 176 -21.39 17.41 -18.41
C GLY A 176 -22.92 17.53 -18.35
N MET A 177 -23.63 16.40 -18.25
CA MET A 177 -25.10 16.38 -18.25
C MET A 177 -25.70 16.42 -16.84
N PHE A 178 -25.09 15.74 -15.88
CA PHE A 178 -25.68 15.52 -14.55
C PHE A 178 -24.85 16.12 -13.40
N GLY A 179 -23.69 16.72 -13.69
CA GLY A 179 -22.79 17.23 -12.65
C GLY A 179 -22.22 16.13 -11.74
N GLY A 180 -22.33 14.86 -12.14
CA GLY A 180 -21.91 13.72 -11.35
C GLY A 180 -20.47 13.29 -11.64
N PHE A 181 -19.82 12.68 -10.64
CA PHE A 181 -18.48 12.11 -10.79
C PHE A 181 -18.53 10.59 -10.70
N ILE A 182 -18.01 9.91 -11.73
CA ILE A 182 -17.79 8.46 -11.71
C ILE A 182 -16.29 8.24 -11.49
N PRO A 183 -15.84 7.39 -10.54
CA PRO A 183 -14.43 7.07 -10.38
C PRO A 183 -13.81 6.49 -11.66
N ALA A 184 -12.60 6.97 -11.98
CA ALA A 184 -11.86 6.59 -13.20
C ALA A 184 -11.35 5.15 -13.21
N GLY A 185 -11.23 4.56 -12.04
CA GLY A 185 -10.73 3.22 -11.85
C GLY A 185 -10.93 2.74 -10.41
N ILE A 186 -10.47 1.53 -10.16
CA ILE A 186 -10.27 1.00 -8.80
C ILE A 186 -8.81 1.24 -8.46
N HIS A 187 -8.57 1.79 -7.27
CA HIS A 187 -7.22 1.91 -6.70
C HIS A 187 -7.34 1.58 -5.21
N SER A 188 -6.69 0.50 -4.79
CA SER A 188 -6.61 0.12 -3.38
C SER A 188 -5.26 -0.49 -3.13
N SER A 189 -4.51 0.06 -2.16
CA SER A 189 -3.14 -0.40 -1.92
C SER A 189 -2.76 -0.26 -0.47
N TYR A 190 -2.23 -1.35 0.07
CA TYR A 190 -1.91 -1.50 1.48
C TYR A 190 -0.50 -2.02 1.64
N ALA A 191 0.18 -1.55 2.67
CA ALA A 191 1.42 -2.11 3.15
C ALA A 191 1.34 -2.30 4.66
N ALA A 192 1.88 -3.41 5.16
CA ALA A 192 1.89 -3.70 6.58
C ALA A 192 3.15 -4.45 6.99
N LEU A 193 3.62 -4.16 8.19
CA LEU A 193 4.64 -4.94 8.87
C LEU A 193 3.94 -5.77 9.94
N VAL A 194 4.18 -7.08 9.91
CA VAL A 194 3.57 -8.04 10.81
C VAL A 194 4.64 -8.67 11.67
N ASP A 195 4.50 -8.62 12.99
CA ASP A 195 5.31 -9.40 13.93
C ASP A 195 4.92 -10.87 13.77
N LEU A 196 5.86 -11.71 13.34
CA LEU A 196 5.55 -13.10 13.00
C LEU A 196 5.34 -13.98 14.22
N ARG A 197 5.78 -13.56 15.42
CA ARG A 197 5.55 -14.34 16.65
C ARG A 197 4.10 -14.24 17.12
N SER A 198 3.53 -13.05 17.03
CA SER A 198 2.18 -12.74 17.53
C SER A 198 1.12 -12.66 16.43
N GLY A 199 1.54 -12.39 15.19
CA GLY A 199 0.67 -12.03 14.07
C GLY A 199 0.20 -10.58 14.10
N ASN A 200 0.63 -9.77 15.07
CA ASN A 200 0.19 -8.39 15.20
C ASN A 200 0.71 -7.54 14.05
N ILE A 201 -0.17 -6.70 13.51
CA ILE A 201 0.20 -5.65 12.56
C ILE A 201 0.79 -4.52 13.39
N VAL A 202 2.11 -4.38 13.34
CA VAL A 202 2.88 -3.40 14.13
C VAL A 202 3.11 -2.09 13.38
N TRP A 203 2.93 -2.10 12.06
CA TRP A 203 2.92 -0.90 11.23
C TRP A 203 2.00 -1.14 10.05
N PHE A 204 1.28 -0.10 9.62
CA PHE A 204 0.36 -0.15 8.51
C PHE A 204 0.33 1.19 7.78
N ASN A 205 0.28 1.13 6.47
CA ASN A 205 0.03 2.29 5.64
C ASN A 205 -0.84 1.91 4.43
N ILE A 206 -1.49 2.93 3.89
CA ILE A 206 -2.40 2.82 2.76
C ILE A 206 -2.12 3.97 1.80
N ASP A 207 -2.13 3.66 0.51
CA ASP A 207 -2.18 4.67 -0.54
C ASP A 207 -3.62 4.76 -1.06
N PRO A 208 -4.43 5.72 -0.58
CA PRO A 208 -5.76 5.97 -1.13
C PRO A 208 -5.71 6.66 -2.51
N GLY A 209 -4.52 7.09 -2.96
CA GLY A 209 -4.34 7.81 -4.20
C GLY A 209 -4.16 6.90 -5.41
N SER A 210 -4.45 7.44 -6.59
CA SER A 210 -3.97 6.90 -7.88
C SER A 210 -2.46 7.16 -8.00
N GLY A 211 -1.65 6.47 -7.18
CA GLY A 211 -0.20 6.65 -7.01
C GLY A 211 0.67 6.45 -8.27
N GLY A 212 0.09 6.57 -9.47
CA GLY A 212 0.72 6.28 -10.75
C GLY A 212 0.29 4.92 -11.29
N ASP A 213 0.61 4.68 -12.56
CA ASP A 213 0.34 3.41 -13.21
C ASP A 213 1.37 2.37 -12.78
N VAL A 214 0.97 1.41 -11.93
CA VAL A 214 1.86 0.37 -11.40
C VAL A 214 2.49 -0.53 -12.48
N ARG A 215 1.97 -0.49 -13.72
CA ARG A 215 2.56 -1.18 -14.87
C ARG A 215 3.83 -0.49 -15.39
N THR A 216 4.12 0.73 -14.92
CA THR A 216 5.27 1.56 -15.33
C THR A 216 6.26 1.70 -14.18
N ASP A 217 7.54 1.96 -14.49
CA ASP A 217 8.57 2.13 -13.46
C ASP A 217 8.32 3.36 -12.58
N GLU A 218 7.89 4.46 -13.18
CA GLU A 218 7.53 5.69 -12.47
C GLU A 218 6.36 5.45 -11.51
N GLY A 219 5.29 4.80 -11.99
CA GLY A 219 4.13 4.52 -11.16
C GLY A 219 4.41 3.52 -10.04
N ALA A 220 5.22 2.48 -10.29
CA ALA A 220 5.65 1.57 -9.24
C ALA A 220 6.54 2.26 -8.19
N THR A 221 7.46 3.13 -8.62
CA THR A 221 8.33 3.93 -7.72
C THR A 221 7.48 4.80 -6.80
N LYS A 222 6.52 5.51 -7.38
CA LYS A 222 5.62 6.39 -6.64
C LYS A 222 4.72 5.60 -5.70
N ARG A 223 4.10 4.50 -6.15
CA ARG A 223 3.24 3.64 -5.33
C ARG A 223 3.98 3.08 -4.12
N ILE A 224 5.16 2.48 -4.32
CA ILE A 224 5.93 1.93 -3.20
C ILE A 224 6.48 3.03 -2.30
N GLY A 225 6.96 4.15 -2.84
CA GLY A 225 7.42 5.27 -2.03
C GLY A 225 6.31 5.87 -1.15
N GLN A 226 5.07 5.91 -1.64
CA GLN A 226 3.90 6.32 -0.84
C GLN A 226 3.53 5.27 0.21
N LEU A 227 3.49 3.99 -0.18
CA LEU A 227 3.17 2.89 0.73
C LEU A 227 4.20 2.73 1.84
N LEU A 228 5.49 2.79 1.55
CA LEU A 228 6.58 2.63 2.50
C LEU A 228 7.05 3.95 3.12
N ASN A 229 6.28 5.03 2.94
CA ASN A 229 6.57 6.30 3.59
C ASN A 229 6.57 6.12 5.12
N LYS A 230 7.64 6.60 5.78
CA LYS A 230 7.87 6.40 7.22
C LYS A 230 7.86 4.92 7.64
N PHE A 231 8.28 4.02 6.75
CA PHE A 231 8.50 2.62 7.12
C PHE A 231 9.57 2.55 8.23
N PRO A 232 9.41 1.65 9.23
CA PRO A 232 10.38 1.52 10.31
C PRO A 232 11.79 1.19 9.79
N THR A 233 12.79 1.89 10.31
CA THR A 233 14.21 1.65 10.00
C THR A 233 14.87 0.91 11.15
N ALA A 234 15.65 -0.12 10.86
CA ALA A 234 16.53 -0.73 11.86
C ALA A 234 17.51 0.33 12.40
N ALA A 235 17.78 0.31 13.71
CA ALA A 235 18.80 1.18 14.28
C ALA A 235 20.17 0.89 13.62
N PRO A 236 21.04 1.90 13.40
CA PRO A 236 22.38 1.67 12.85
C PRO A 236 23.11 0.61 13.68
N ARG A 237 23.66 -0.41 13.00
CA ARG A 237 24.55 -1.39 13.64
C ARG A 237 25.72 -0.61 14.26
N ALA A 238 25.87 -0.66 15.59
CA ALA A 238 27.13 -0.27 16.20
C ALA A 238 28.21 -1.14 15.56
N ALA A 239 29.22 -0.51 14.95
CA ALA A 239 30.29 -1.23 14.26
C ALA A 239 30.84 -2.30 15.20
N GLU A 240 30.84 -3.54 14.73
CA GLU A 240 31.47 -4.64 15.46
C GLU A 240 32.95 -4.26 15.62
N PRO A 241 33.50 -4.22 16.85
CA PRO A 241 34.88 -3.86 17.05
C PRO A 241 35.75 -4.81 16.21
N ALA A 242 36.62 -4.24 15.39
CA ALA A 242 37.52 -4.99 14.52
C ALA A 242 38.24 -6.08 15.34
N PRO A 243 38.40 -7.30 14.81
CA PRO A 243 39.11 -8.35 15.51
C PRO A 243 40.51 -7.83 15.87
N ALA A 244 40.87 -7.97 17.15
CA ALA A 244 42.15 -7.54 17.65
C ALA A 244 43.27 -8.18 16.81
N PRO A 245 44.33 -7.43 16.46
CA PRO A 245 45.44 -8.00 15.72
C PRO A 245 45.99 -9.19 16.50
N ALA A 246 46.13 -10.33 15.81
CA ALA A 246 46.78 -11.51 16.36
C ALA A 246 48.21 -11.13 16.78
N GLN A 247 48.55 -11.41 18.03
CA GLN A 247 49.91 -11.26 18.56
C GLN A 247 50.78 -12.44 18.13
#